data_AF-A0A7K6ZB93-F1
#
_entry.id   AF-A0A7K6ZB93-F1
#
_cell.length_a   1.000
_cell.length_b   1.000
_cell.length_c   1.000
_cell.angle_alpha   90.00
_cell.angle_beta   90.00
_cell.angle_gamma   90.00
#
_symmetry.space_group_name_H-M   'P 1'
#
loop_
_entity.id
_entity.type
_entity.pdbx_description
1 polymer ?
#
loop_
_entity_poly.entity_id
_entity_poly.type
_entity_poly.pdbx_seq_one_letter_code
_entity_poly.pdbx_strand_id
1 'polypeptide(L)'
;GLCALSINHANSYLAYPGSATSGEIALYDGNTLKTACTIPAHDGPLAALAFNSTGSKLASASEKGTVIRVFSIPGGQKLYEFRRGMKRYVNISSLVFSMDSQFLCASSNTETVHIFKLEHLTDSRPEEPPTWSGYMGKMFQAATNYLPAQVSGMMNQDRAFATVRLNISGQRNICALSTIQKLPRLLVTTSDGHLYIYNLDPQDGGECVLIKKH
;
A
#
# COMPACT_ATOMS: atom_id res chain seq x y z
N GLY A 1 -15.91 -10.46 11.52
CA GLY A 1 -15.21 -10.85 10.27
C GLY A 1 -14.42 -9.67 9.76
N LEU A 2 -13.50 -9.89 8.81
CA LEU A 2 -12.78 -8.81 8.14
C LEU A 2 -13.74 -7.98 7.29
N CYS A 3 -13.73 -6.65 7.45
CA CYS A 3 -14.40 -5.71 6.56
C CYS A 3 -13.75 -4.33 6.67
N ALA A 4 -14.01 -3.46 5.69
CA ALA A 4 -13.65 -2.06 5.70
C ALA A 4 -14.84 -1.22 5.22
N LEU A 5 -15.06 -0.06 5.84
CA LEU A 5 -16.09 0.89 5.45
C LEU A 5 -15.42 2.18 5.00
N SER A 6 -15.87 2.73 3.88
CA SER A 6 -15.47 4.06 3.44
C SER A 6 -16.07 5.11 4.38
N ILE A 7 -15.23 6.05 4.83
CA ILE A 7 -15.66 7.17 5.68
C ILE A 7 -16.33 8.30 4.88
N ASN A 8 -16.28 8.24 3.55
CA ASN A 8 -16.84 9.26 2.67
C ASN A 8 -18.32 8.95 2.39
N HIS A 9 -19.23 9.85 2.78
CA HIS A 9 -20.67 9.67 2.60
C HIS A 9 -21.11 9.64 1.12
N ALA A 10 -20.46 10.41 0.24
CA ALA A 10 -20.75 10.38 -1.19
C ALA A 10 -20.31 9.05 -1.82
N ASN A 11 -19.24 8.45 -1.29
CA ASN A 11 -18.70 7.16 -1.69
C ASN A 11 -18.85 6.14 -0.56
N SER A 12 -20.09 5.85 -0.15
CA SER A 12 -20.40 4.97 0.97
C SER A 12 -20.27 3.49 0.58
N TYR A 13 -19.04 3.00 0.51
CA TYR A 13 -18.74 1.61 0.16
C TYR A 13 -18.36 0.76 1.37
N LEU A 14 -18.83 -0.49 1.38
CA LEU A 14 -18.42 -1.55 2.29
C LEU A 14 -17.65 -2.62 1.50
N ALA A 15 -16.42 -2.92 1.92
CA ALA A 15 -15.61 -3.99 1.36
C ALA A 15 -15.46 -5.13 2.38
N TYR A 16 -15.62 -6.37 1.92
CA TYR A 16 -15.49 -7.56 2.76
C TYR A 16 -15.02 -8.77 1.92
N PRO A 17 -14.50 -9.84 2.53
CA PRO A 17 -14.16 -11.05 1.79
C PRO A 17 -15.37 -11.65 1.09
N GLY A 18 -15.28 -11.83 -0.24
CA GLY A 18 -16.31 -12.52 -1.03
C GLY A 18 -16.28 -14.04 -0.87
N SER A 19 -15.15 -14.58 -0.38
CA SER A 19 -14.93 -16.01 -0.16
C SER A 19 -14.07 -16.23 1.09
N ALA A 20 -14.26 -17.37 1.75
CA ALA A 20 -13.46 -17.78 2.89
C ALA A 20 -12.11 -18.41 2.48
N THR A 21 -11.98 -18.86 1.22
CA THR A 21 -10.82 -19.62 0.74
C THR A 21 -10.05 -18.92 -0.38
N SER A 22 -10.68 -17.98 -1.10
CA SER A 22 -10.03 -17.13 -2.12
C SER A 22 -9.87 -15.69 -1.62
N GLY A 23 -8.95 -14.95 -2.23
CA GLY A 23 -8.68 -13.55 -1.91
C GLY A 23 -9.60 -12.59 -2.66
N GLU A 24 -10.88 -12.93 -2.76
CA GLU A 24 -11.90 -12.11 -3.41
C GLU A 24 -12.43 -11.05 -2.45
N ILE A 25 -12.59 -9.83 -2.95
CA ILE A 25 -13.24 -8.73 -2.24
C ILE A 25 -14.61 -8.51 -2.86
N ALA A 26 -15.66 -8.62 -2.07
CA ALA A 26 -16.99 -8.13 -2.43
C ALA A 26 -17.10 -6.66 -2.02
N LEU A 27 -17.51 -5.82 -2.97
CA LEU A 27 -17.77 -4.39 -2.75
C LEU A 27 -19.27 -4.13 -2.79
N TYR A 28 -19.81 -3.57 -1.73
CA TYR A 28 -21.20 -3.19 -1.60
C TYR A 28 -21.33 -1.67 -1.52
N ASP A 29 -22.23 -1.12 -2.31
CA ASP A 29 -22.57 0.31 -2.29
C ASP A 29 -23.75 0.53 -1.33
N GLY A 30 -23.47 1.21 -0.23
CA GLY A 30 -24.44 1.57 0.80
C GLY A 30 -25.40 2.68 0.39
N ASN A 31 -25.09 3.46 -0.65
CA ASN A 31 -25.98 4.49 -1.18
C ASN A 31 -27.05 3.89 -2.09
N THR A 32 -26.67 2.93 -2.94
CA THR A 32 -27.61 2.25 -3.86
C THR A 32 -28.15 0.92 -3.32
N LEU A 33 -27.60 0.44 -2.19
CA LEU A 33 -27.92 -0.83 -1.55
C LEU A 33 -27.71 -2.05 -2.46
N LYS A 34 -26.67 -2.01 -3.31
CA LYS A 34 -26.36 -3.05 -4.29
C LYS A 34 -24.89 -3.43 -4.25
N THR A 35 -24.60 -4.65 -4.70
CA THR A 35 -23.22 -5.05 -4.99
C THR A 35 -22.68 -4.21 -6.14
N ALA A 36 -21.58 -3.51 -5.90
CA ALA A 36 -20.93 -2.66 -6.89
C ALA A 36 -19.99 -3.48 -7.78
N CYS A 37 -19.10 -4.29 -7.19
CA CYS A 37 -18.22 -5.20 -7.94
C CYS A 37 -17.62 -6.29 -7.04
N THR A 38 -16.99 -7.28 -7.67
CA THR A 38 -16.14 -8.28 -7.01
C THR A 38 -14.73 -8.19 -7.57
N ILE A 39 -13.73 -8.10 -6.69
CA ILE A 39 -12.33 -7.92 -7.06
C ILE A 39 -11.54 -9.19 -6.71
N PRO A 40 -10.99 -9.93 -7.69
CA PRO A 40 -10.10 -11.06 -7.43
C PRO A 40 -8.72 -10.54 -6.99
N ALA A 41 -8.61 -10.15 -5.72
CA ALA A 41 -7.47 -9.39 -5.24
C ALA A 41 -6.24 -10.25 -4.93
N HIS A 42 -6.40 -11.48 -4.43
CA HIS A 42 -5.32 -12.40 -4.09
C HIS A 42 -5.72 -13.87 -4.32
N ASP A 43 -4.73 -14.77 -4.42
CA ASP A 43 -4.98 -16.21 -4.64
C ASP A 43 -5.46 -16.96 -3.38
N GLY A 44 -5.42 -16.30 -2.22
CA GLY A 44 -5.80 -16.89 -0.93
C GLY A 44 -6.41 -15.87 0.00
N PRO A 45 -6.87 -16.29 1.19
CA PRO A 45 -7.72 -15.51 2.07
C PRO A 45 -7.16 -14.12 2.39
N LEU A 46 -8.06 -13.16 2.56
CA LEU A 46 -7.73 -11.78 2.89
C LEU A 46 -7.42 -11.62 4.38
N ALA A 47 -6.37 -10.86 4.70
CA ALA A 47 -6.00 -10.53 6.07
C ALA A 47 -6.32 -9.07 6.44
N ALA A 48 -6.27 -8.16 5.46
CA ALA A 48 -6.49 -6.73 5.71
C ALA A 48 -7.14 -6.02 4.52
N LEU A 49 -7.98 -5.04 4.82
CA LEU A 49 -8.66 -4.15 3.89
C LEU A 49 -8.66 -2.72 4.45
N ALA A 50 -8.46 -1.71 3.61
CA ALA A 50 -8.54 -0.31 4.03
C ALA A 50 -8.93 0.59 2.87
N PHE A 51 -9.94 1.45 3.07
CA PHE A 51 -10.26 2.53 2.13
C PHE A 51 -9.36 3.74 2.36
N ASN A 52 -9.14 4.53 1.32
CA ASN A 52 -8.65 5.89 1.48
C ASN A 52 -9.77 6.84 1.93
N SER A 53 -9.40 8.06 2.32
CA SER A 53 -10.31 9.08 2.85
C SER A 53 -11.45 9.47 1.91
N THR A 54 -11.24 9.35 0.60
CA THR A 54 -12.24 9.69 -0.43
C THR A 54 -13.11 8.51 -0.86
N GLY A 55 -12.80 7.28 -0.42
CA GLY A 55 -13.47 6.06 -0.87
C GLY A 55 -13.17 5.66 -2.32
N SER A 56 -12.20 6.32 -2.97
CA SER A 56 -11.82 6.08 -4.38
C SER A 56 -10.76 4.99 -4.56
N LYS A 57 -10.08 4.60 -3.48
CA LYS A 57 -9.07 3.54 -3.48
C LYS A 57 -9.29 2.56 -2.33
N LEU A 58 -9.01 1.29 -2.58
CA LEU A 58 -9.04 0.22 -1.58
C LEU A 58 -7.70 -0.53 -1.59
N ALA A 59 -7.03 -0.57 -0.44
CA ALA A 59 -5.85 -1.42 -0.24
C ALA A 59 -6.26 -2.78 0.31
N SER A 60 -5.53 -3.82 -0.06
CA SER A 60 -5.73 -5.17 0.44
C SER A 60 -4.43 -5.95 0.60
N ALA A 61 -4.46 -6.92 1.51
CA ALA A 61 -3.41 -7.92 1.69
C ALA A 61 -4.01 -9.29 2.01
N SER A 62 -3.36 -10.35 1.54
CA SER A 62 -3.70 -11.73 1.91
C SER A 62 -3.02 -12.17 3.20
N GLU A 63 -3.44 -13.30 3.75
CA GLU A 63 -2.78 -13.98 4.88
C GLU A 63 -1.32 -14.36 4.60
N LYS A 64 -0.91 -14.45 3.33
CA LYS A 64 0.51 -14.61 2.97
C LYS A 64 1.33 -13.36 3.33
N GLY A 65 0.72 -12.16 3.27
CA GLY A 65 1.35 -10.90 3.67
C GLY A 65 2.60 -10.50 2.87
N THR A 66 2.78 -11.06 1.67
CA THR A 66 3.95 -10.78 0.81
C THR A 66 3.75 -9.54 -0.05
N VAL A 67 2.54 -9.37 -0.59
CA VAL A 67 2.17 -8.30 -1.49
C VAL A 67 0.99 -7.51 -0.94
N ILE A 68 1.05 -6.19 -1.14
CA ILE A 68 -0.04 -5.26 -0.84
C ILE A 68 -0.54 -4.76 -2.19
N ARG A 69 -1.85 -4.80 -2.42
CA ARG A 69 -2.46 -4.33 -3.67
C ARG A 69 -3.38 -3.17 -3.39
N VAL A 70 -3.48 -2.25 -4.33
CA VAL A 70 -4.41 -1.10 -4.26
C VAL A 70 -5.25 -1.09 -5.51
N PHE A 71 -6.55 -0.90 -5.34
CA PHE A 71 -7.54 -0.93 -6.41
C PHE A 71 -8.28 0.39 -6.50
N SER A 72 -8.71 0.77 -7.71
CA SER A 72 -9.67 1.85 -7.92
C SER A 72 -11.06 1.38 -7.51
N ILE A 73 -11.84 2.30 -6.94
CA ILE A 73 -13.21 2.06 -6.49
C ILE A 73 -14.12 3.09 -7.15
N PRO A 74 -15.28 2.67 -7.70
CA PRO A 74 -15.84 1.31 -7.67
C PRO A 74 -15.34 0.37 -8.78
N GLY A 75 -14.48 0.84 -9.69
CA GLY A 75 -14.11 0.10 -10.91
C GLY A 75 -13.34 -1.22 -10.70
N GLY A 76 -12.72 -1.42 -9.53
CA GLY A 76 -12.00 -2.66 -9.19
C GLY A 76 -10.68 -2.86 -9.93
N GLN A 77 -10.19 -1.86 -10.65
CA GLN A 77 -8.93 -1.96 -11.40
C GLN A 77 -7.75 -1.91 -10.43
N LYS A 78 -6.79 -2.84 -10.54
CA LYS A 78 -5.55 -2.80 -9.78
C LYS A 78 -4.71 -1.61 -10.23
N LEU A 79 -4.47 -0.67 -9.32
CA LEU A 79 -3.64 0.52 -9.54
C LEU A 79 -2.18 0.28 -9.13
N TYR A 80 -1.98 -0.40 -8.00
CA TYR A 80 -0.64 -0.64 -7.46
C TYR A 80 -0.48 -2.05 -6.92
N GLU A 81 0.75 -2.54 -6.96
CA GLU A 81 1.18 -3.78 -6.31
C GLU A 81 2.56 -3.58 -5.70
N PHE A 82 2.64 -3.65 -4.38
CA PHE A 82 3.87 -3.42 -3.62
C PHE A 82 4.34 -4.71 -2.97
N ARG A 83 5.66 -4.94 -3.02
CA ARG A 83 6.26 -6.02 -2.25
C ARG A 83 6.64 -5.51 -0.86
N ARG A 84 6.00 -6.05 0.18
CA ARG A 84 6.21 -5.60 1.56
C ARG A 84 7.59 -5.98 2.09
N GLY A 85 8.17 -7.11 1.68
CA GLY A 85 9.54 -7.45 2.06
C GLY A 85 9.97 -8.85 1.63
N MET A 86 11.12 -9.31 2.12
CA MET A 86 11.70 -10.59 1.74
C MET A 86 11.10 -11.80 2.50
N LYS A 87 10.55 -11.59 3.70
CA LYS A 87 9.95 -12.66 4.51
C LYS A 87 8.68 -13.20 3.83
N ARG A 88 8.62 -14.52 3.60
CA ARG A 88 7.56 -15.18 2.81
C ARG A 88 6.18 -15.21 3.46
N TYR A 89 6.10 -15.11 4.79
CA TYR A 89 4.83 -15.15 5.52
C TYR A 89 4.87 -14.18 6.71
N VAL A 90 3.95 -13.22 6.72
CA VAL A 90 3.77 -12.29 7.84
C VAL A 90 2.28 -12.04 8.05
N ASN A 91 1.92 -11.72 9.28
CA ASN A 91 0.58 -11.32 9.62
C ASN A 91 0.47 -9.79 9.53
N ILE A 92 -0.28 -9.29 8.54
CA ILE A 92 -0.53 -7.86 8.36
C ILE A 92 -1.45 -7.38 9.49
N SER A 93 -0.97 -6.43 10.28
CA SER A 93 -1.71 -5.90 11.43
C SER A 93 -2.54 -4.68 11.06
N SER A 94 -2.05 -3.83 10.15
CA SER A 94 -2.72 -2.60 9.75
C SER A 94 -2.35 -2.19 8.33
N LEU A 95 -3.34 -1.67 7.59
CA LEU A 95 -3.18 -0.95 6.32
C LEU A 95 -3.82 0.42 6.48
N VAL A 96 -3.09 1.49 6.18
CA VAL A 96 -3.60 2.86 6.34
C VAL A 96 -3.10 3.78 5.25
N PHE A 97 -4.03 4.48 4.59
CA PHE A 97 -3.72 5.58 3.70
C PHE A 97 -3.42 6.86 4.49
N SER A 98 -2.52 7.70 3.99
CA SER A 98 -2.50 9.11 4.38
C SER A 98 -3.79 9.81 3.92
N MET A 99 -4.17 10.88 4.62
CA MET A 99 -5.41 11.61 4.33
C MET A 99 -5.47 12.21 2.92
N ASP A 100 -4.32 12.60 2.37
CA ASP A 100 -4.13 13.07 1.00
C ASP A 100 -4.03 11.92 -0.03
N SER A 101 -4.08 10.66 0.41
CA SER A 101 -3.91 9.47 -0.42
C SER A 101 -2.58 9.39 -1.18
N GLN A 102 -1.53 10.09 -0.73
CA GLN A 102 -0.19 10.00 -1.34
C GLN A 102 0.64 8.84 -0.82
N PHE A 103 0.32 8.32 0.37
CA PHE A 103 1.08 7.25 1.02
C PHE A 103 0.15 6.14 1.51
N LEU A 104 0.68 4.91 1.50
CA LEU A 104 0.08 3.73 2.10
C LEU A 104 1.06 3.10 3.09
N CYS A 105 0.66 3.03 4.35
CA CYS A 105 1.38 2.33 5.39
C CYS A 105 0.89 0.89 5.51
N ALA A 106 1.82 -0.06 5.62
CA ALA A 106 1.56 -1.45 5.95
C ALA A 106 2.42 -1.89 7.12
N SER A 107 1.76 -2.29 8.21
CA SER A 107 2.42 -2.86 9.38
C SER A 107 2.12 -4.35 9.53
N SER A 108 3.02 -5.07 10.18
CA SER A 108 2.87 -6.51 10.39
C SER A 108 3.44 -6.93 11.74
N ASN A 109 3.46 -8.24 11.99
CA ASN A 109 4.14 -8.83 13.15
C ASN A 109 5.68 -8.80 13.06
N THR A 110 6.25 -8.24 12.00
CA THR A 110 7.69 -7.97 11.89
C THR A 110 8.05 -6.65 12.57
N GLU A 111 9.35 -6.48 12.83
CA GLU A 111 9.95 -5.24 13.36
C GLU A 111 9.94 -4.09 12.35
N THR A 112 9.32 -4.26 11.18
CA THR A 112 9.39 -3.29 10.09
C THR A 112 7.99 -2.87 9.67
N VAL A 113 7.74 -1.57 9.68
CA VAL A 113 6.59 -0.96 9.00
C VAL A 113 7.06 -0.40 7.67
N HIS A 114 6.27 -0.63 6.62
CA HIS A 114 6.58 -0.21 5.27
C HIS A 114 5.62 0.89 4.84
N ILE A 115 6.16 1.95 4.26
CA ILE A 115 5.40 3.06 3.70
C ILE A 115 5.66 3.07 2.20
N PHE A 116 4.60 3.02 1.41
CA PHE A 116 4.63 3.07 -0.05
C PHE A 116 4.11 4.42 -0.51
N LYS A 117 4.76 5.01 -1.51
CA LYS A 117 4.29 6.21 -2.18
C LYS A 117 3.37 5.81 -3.32
N LEU A 118 2.21 6.44 -3.41
CA LEU A 118 1.22 6.19 -4.45
C LEU A 118 1.43 7.23 -5.55
N GLU A 119 2.48 7.02 -6.35
CA GLU A 119 2.77 7.92 -7.47
C GLU A 119 1.67 7.82 -8.52
N HIS A 120 1.22 8.96 -9.04
CA HIS A 120 0.33 8.93 -10.19
C HIS A 120 1.07 8.30 -11.36
N LEU A 121 0.63 7.12 -11.81
CA LEU A 121 1.01 6.58 -13.12
C LEU A 121 0.35 7.46 -14.20
N THR A 122 0.79 8.71 -14.33
CA THR A 122 0.57 9.47 -15.55
C THR A 122 1.63 8.99 -16.53
N ASP A 123 1.24 8.08 -17.42
CA ASP A 123 1.92 7.89 -18.71
C ASP A 123 1.82 9.21 -19.49
N SER A 124 2.68 10.16 -19.17
CA SER A 124 2.93 11.36 -19.96
C SER A 124 4.21 12.04 -19.49
N ARG A 125 5.35 11.37 -19.73
CA ARG A 125 6.58 12.13 -19.94
C ARG A 125 6.38 12.93 -21.23
N PRO A 126 6.47 14.28 -21.24
CA PRO A 126 6.57 15.00 -22.50
C PRO A 126 7.79 14.44 -23.25
N GLU A 127 7.63 14.09 -24.52
CA GLU A 127 8.75 13.72 -25.37
C GLU A 127 9.73 14.90 -25.45
N GLU A 128 10.81 14.86 -24.66
CA GLU A 128 11.96 15.72 -24.89
C GLU A 128 12.59 15.34 -26.24
N PRO A 129 13.03 16.33 -27.04
CA PRO A 129 13.64 16.06 -28.33
C PRO A 129 14.85 15.14 -28.16
N PRO A 130 15.10 14.22 -29.11
CA PRO A 130 16.03 13.13 -28.93
C PRO A 130 17.46 13.64 -28.74
N THR A 131 17.93 13.61 -27.49
CA THR A 131 19.34 13.81 -27.12
C THR A 131 20.10 12.49 -27.27
N TRP A 132 21.42 12.55 -27.50
CA TRP A 132 22.29 11.37 -27.60
C TRP A 132 22.18 10.43 -26.37
N SER A 133 21.95 11.00 -25.18
CA SER A 133 21.64 10.25 -23.95
C SER A 133 20.34 9.45 -24.07
N GLY A 134 19.32 9.98 -24.74
CA GLY A 134 18.07 9.27 -25.06
C GLY A 134 18.28 8.08 -26.00
N TYR A 135 19.22 8.16 -26.95
CA TYR A 135 19.55 7.03 -27.83
C TYR A 135 20.27 5.90 -27.07
N MET A 136 21.22 6.25 -26.20
CA MET A 136 21.86 5.29 -25.31
C MET A 136 20.87 4.66 -24.33
N GLY A 137 19.95 5.46 -23.78
CA GLY A 137 18.84 4.98 -22.95
C GLY A 137 17.95 3.99 -23.70
N LYS A 138 17.58 4.28 -24.95
CA LYS A 138 16.80 3.37 -25.81
C LYS A 138 17.55 2.07 -26.14
N MET A 139 18.87 2.11 -26.35
CA MET A 139 19.68 0.90 -26.53
C MET A 139 19.74 0.05 -25.26
N PHE A 140 19.90 0.68 -24.09
CA PHE A 140 19.82 -0.03 -22.81
C PHE A 140 18.43 -0.64 -22.58
N GLN A 141 17.37 0.08 -22.93
CA GLN A 141 15.99 -0.40 -22.79
C GLN A 141 15.67 -1.55 -23.77
N ALA A 142 16.20 -1.49 -24.99
CA ALA A 142 16.12 -2.58 -25.95
C ALA A 142 16.90 -3.81 -25.46
N ALA A 143 18.07 -3.62 -24.81
CA ALA A 143 18.82 -4.71 -24.20
C ALA A 143 18.10 -5.34 -22.99
N THR A 144 17.33 -4.56 -22.21
CA THR A 144 16.49 -5.13 -21.13
C THR A 144 15.37 -6.03 -21.63
N ASN A 145 14.93 -5.92 -22.89
CA ASN A 145 13.97 -6.85 -23.50
C ASN A 145 14.60 -8.21 -23.86
N TYR A 146 15.93 -8.33 -23.86
CA TYR A 146 16.64 -9.59 -24.03
C TYR A 146 16.99 -10.27 -22.68
N LEU A 147 16.63 -9.65 -21.55
CA LEU A 147 16.76 -10.29 -20.26
C LEU A 147 15.63 -11.31 -20.06
N PRO A 148 15.90 -12.47 -19.44
CA PRO A 148 14.84 -13.42 -19.09
C PRO A 148 13.74 -12.71 -18.30
N ALA A 149 12.47 -13.03 -18.56
CA ALA A 149 11.32 -12.42 -17.88
C ALA A 149 11.39 -12.51 -16.34
N GLN A 150 12.17 -13.46 -15.81
CA GLN A 150 12.46 -13.62 -14.39
C GLN A 150 13.32 -12.47 -13.80
N VAL A 151 14.14 -11.82 -14.63
CA VAL A 151 15.05 -10.73 -14.24
C VAL A 151 14.41 -9.35 -14.41
N SER A 152 13.57 -9.14 -15.43
CA SER A 152 12.88 -7.84 -15.61
C SER A 152 11.81 -7.59 -14.54
N GLY A 153 11.09 -8.64 -14.12
CA GLY A 153 10.15 -8.58 -12.98
C GLY A 153 10.83 -8.44 -11.61
N MET A 154 12.16 -8.65 -11.54
CA MET A 154 12.96 -8.51 -10.32
C MET A 154 13.47 -7.09 -10.09
N MET A 155 13.57 -6.26 -11.14
CA MET A 155 14.21 -4.94 -11.08
C MET A 155 13.24 -3.80 -10.74
N ASN A 156 11.93 -3.97 -10.99
CA ASN A 156 10.89 -2.95 -10.80
C ASN A 156 9.85 -3.30 -9.71
N GLN A 157 10.18 -4.16 -8.74
CA GLN A 157 9.34 -4.28 -7.55
C GLN A 157 9.72 -3.15 -6.60
N ASP A 158 8.96 -2.06 -6.67
CA ASP A 158 9.13 -0.88 -5.83
C ASP A 158 9.29 -1.30 -4.37
N ARG A 159 10.50 -1.10 -3.88
CA ARG A 159 10.82 -1.23 -2.46
C ARG A 159 10.00 -0.16 -1.73
N ALA A 160 9.73 -0.41 -0.45
CA ALA A 160 9.05 0.58 0.38
C ALA A 160 9.75 1.95 0.26
N PHE A 161 8.98 3.00 -0.03
CA PHE A 161 9.46 4.38 -0.13
C PHE A 161 10.12 4.82 1.18
N ALA A 162 9.50 4.47 2.30
CA ALA A 162 10.08 4.65 3.62
C ALA A 162 9.83 3.43 4.51
N THR A 163 10.67 3.27 5.53
CA THR A 163 10.58 2.16 6.47
C THR A 163 10.75 2.63 7.89
N VAL A 164 10.08 1.97 8.82
CA VAL A 164 10.22 2.22 10.26
C VAL A 164 10.63 0.94 10.93
N ARG A 165 11.67 1.01 11.77
CA ARG A 165 12.04 -0.11 12.65
C ARG A 165 11.37 0.06 14.01
N LEU A 166 10.54 -0.91 14.35
CA LEU A 166 9.99 -1.09 15.68
C LEU A 166 11.01 -1.92 16.47
N ASN A 167 11.45 -1.42 17.63
CA ASN A 167 12.36 -2.17 18.52
C ASN A 167 11.65 -3.32 19.26
N ILE A 168 10.55 -3.83 18.69
CA ILE A 168 9.68 -4.86 19.24
C ILE A 168 9.16 -5.72 18.08
N SER A 169 9.25 -7.04 18.25
CA SER A 169 8.74 -8.03 17.30
C SER A 169 7.57 -8.81 17.89
N GLY A 170 6.70 -9.33 17.01
CA GLY A 170 5.62 -10.24 17.41
C GLY A 170 4.41 -9.60 18.09
N GLN A 171 4.46 -8.32 18.45
CA GLN A 171 3.30 -7.60 18.99
C GLN A 171 2.35 -7.11 17.89
N ARG A 172 1.05 -7.10 18.21
CA ARG A 172 0.04 -6.44 17.37
C ARG A 172 0.21 -4.94 17.47
N ASN A 173 0.09 -4.28 16.34
CA ASN A 173 0.20 -2.83 16.24
C ASN A 173 -0.85 -2.29 15.26
N ILE A 174 -1.24 -1.04 15.48
CA ILE A 174 -2.10 -0.27 14.58
C ILE A 174 -1.36 1.00 14.21
N CYS A 175 -1.43 1.37 12.95
CA CYS A 175 -0.77 2.55 12.43
C CYS A 175 -1.77 3.67 12.13
N ALA A 176 -1.29 4.90 12.08
CA ALA A 176 -2.00 6.02 11.47
C ALA A 176 -0.98 6.94 10.78
N LEU A 177 -1.29 7.40 9.56
CA LEU A 177 -0.55 8.45 8.88
C LEU A 177 -1.31 9.76 9.00
N SER A 178 -0.67 10.77 9.58
CA SER A 178 -1.30 12.08 9.79
C SER A 178 -0.30 13.21 9.63
N THR A 179 -0.78 14.37 9.19
CA THR A 179 0.03 15.59 9.09
C THR A 179 -0.03 16.34 10.41
N ILE A 180 1.09 16.37 11.13
CA ILE A 180 1.22 17.04 12.43
C ILE A 180 2.30 18.12 12.29
N GLN A 181 1.94 19.36 12.61
CA GLN A 181 2.84 20.51 12.45
C GLN A 181 3.39 20.64 11.01
N LYS A 182 2.51 20.47 10.01
CA LYS A 182 2.83 20.53 8.56
C LYS A 182 3.76 19.42 8.05
N LEU A 183 4.12 18.44 8.86
CA LEU A 183 4.95 17.31 8.46
C LEU A 183 4.14 16.00 8.52
N PRO A 184 4.27 15.11 7.53
CA PRO A 184 3.66 13.79 7.61
C PRO A 184 4.37 12.98 8.69
N ARG A 185 3.58 12.38 9.58
CA ARG A 185 4.05 11.54 10.68
C ARG A 185 3.35 10.20 10.66
N LEU A 186 4.12 9.16 10.97
CA LEU A 186 3.58 7.84 11.25
C LEU A 186 3.42 7.70 12.76
N LEU A 187 2.21 7.39 13.19
CA LEU A 187 1.89 6.99 14.54
C LEU A 187 1.75 5.46 14.55
N VAL A 188 2.40 4.80 15.49
CA VAL A 188 2.29 3.35 15.69
C VAL A 188 1.93 3.10 17.14
N THR A 189 0.76 2.52 17.37
CA THR A 189 0.31 2.11 18.70
C THR A 189 0.41 0.61 18.82
N THR A 190 0.96 0.12 19.92
CA THR A 190 1.21 -1.32 20.15
C THR A 190 0.32 -1.87 21.25
N SER A 191 0.11 -3.19 21.23
CA SER A 191 -0.76 -3.89 22.19
C SER A 191 -0.31 -3.79 23.64
N ASP A 192 0.96 -3.46 23.89
CA ASP A 192 1.52 -3.21 25.22
C ASP A 192 1.29 -1.79 25.75
N GLY A 193 0.56 -0.95 25.01
CA GLY A 193 0.12 0.37 25.45
C GLY A 193 1.06 1.52 25.09
N HIS A 194 2.11 1.27 24.30
CA HIS A 194 3.00 2.33 23.83
C HIS A 194 2.49 3.01 22.55
N LEU A 195 2.80 4.30 22.41
CA LEU A 195 2.61 5.07 21.18
C LEU A 195 3.95 5.62 20.70
N TYR A 196 4.32 5.23 19.48
CA TYR A 196 5.52 5.69 18.80
C TYR A 196 5.15 6.67 17.70
N ILE A 197 5.88 7.78 17.61
CA ILE A 197 5.67 8.83 16.60
C ILE A 197 6.95 8.98 15.80
N TYR A 198 6.88 8.73 14.50
CA TYR A 198 7.99 8.82 13.57
C TYR A 198 7.79 9.94 12.55
N ASN A 199 8.88 10.60 12.17
CA ASN A 199 8.88 11.57 11.08
C ASN A 199 9.01 10.84 9.74
N LEU A 200 8.12 11.15 8.78
CA LEU A 200 8.26 10.71 7.41
C LEU A 200 8.81 11.86 6.58
N ASP A 201 9.88 11.63 5.83
CA ASP A 201 10.31 12.56 4.78
C ASP A 201 9.47 12.33 3.51
N PRO A 202 8.62 13.28 3.09
CA PRO A 202 7.77 13.09 1.92
C PRO A 202 8.53 13.16 0.58
N GLN A 203 9.73 13.72 0.56
CA GLN A 203 10.54 13.88 -0.65
C GLN A 203 11.40 12.63 -0.87
N ASP A 204 12.27 12.34 0.08
CA ASP A 204 13.33 11.33 -0.08
C ASP A 204 12.97 9.98 0.55
N GLY A 205 11.99 9.94 1.47
CA GLY A 205 11.60 8.72 2.16
C GLY A 205 12.71 8.18 3.06
N GLY A 206 13.05 6.89 2.91
CA GLY A 206 14.13 6.26 3.66
C GLY A 206 13.73 5.72 5.04
N GLU A 207 14.67 5.68 5.98
CA GLU A 207 14.40 5.21 7.35
C GLU A 207 13.82 6.35 8.20
N CYS A 208 12.58 6.16 8.69
CA CYS A 208 11.90 7.18 9.47
C CYS A 208 12.50 7.30 10.87
N VAL A 209 12.69 8.54 11.32
CA VAL A 209 13.28 8.84 12.64
C VAL A 209 12.21 8.88 13.73
N LEU A 210 12.44 8.20 14.84
CA LEU A 210 11.57 8.27 16.03
C LEU A 210 11.68 9.66 16.66
N ILE A 211 10.55 10.36 16.73
CA ILE A 211 10.45 11.68 17.37
C ILE A 211 10.13 11.52 18.85
N LYS A 212 9.14 10.67 19.16
CA LYS A 212 8.61 10.55 20.51
C LYS A 212 8.02 9.17 20.76
N LYS A 213 8.21 8.70 21.99
CA LYS A 213 7.53 7.53 22.54
C LYS A 213 6.72 7.99 23.75
N HIS A 214 5.47 7.57 23.82
CA HIS A 214 4.58 7.71 24.96
C HIS A 214 4.34 6.34 25.58
#